data_AF-A0A1Q6SPB0-F1
#
_entry.id   AF-A0A1Q6SPB0-F1
#
_cell.length_a   1.000
_cell.length_b   1.000
_cell.length_c   1.000
_cell.angle_alpha   90.00
_cell.angle_beta   90.00
_cell.angle_gamma   90.00
#
_symmetry.space_group_name_H-M   'P 1'
#
loop_
_entity.id
_entity.type
_entity.pdbx_description
1 polymer ?
#
loop_
_entity_poly.entity_id
_entity_poly.type
_entity_poly.pdbx_seq_one_letter_code
_entity_poly.pdbx_strand_id
1 'polypeptide(L)' 'MATITKEMTIGEILRTKPEIAPVLMNAGMHCLGCPSAQGESLEEAAMVHGMDIDALMQEIAELDK' A
#
# COMPACT_ATOMS: atom_id res chain seq x y z
N MET A 1 7.78 -1.68 15.42
CA MET A 1 7.74 -1.42 13.98
C MET A 1 7.00 -0.12 13.72
N ALA A 2 7.26 0.55 12.60
CA ALA A 2 6.44 1.69 12.17
C ALA A 2 5.07 1.16 11.71
N THR A 3 4.00 1.57 12.37
CA THR A 3 2.64 1.23 12.00
C THR A 3 2.32 1.89 10.65
N ILE A 4 2.02 1.09 9.64
CA ILE A 4 1.52 1.60 8.36
C ILE A 4 0.09 2.09 8.58
N THR A 5 -0.25 3.27 8.03
CA THR A 5 -1.62 3.78 8.01
C THR A 5 -2.07 4.01 6.58
N LYS A 6 -3.39 4.06 6.38
CA LYS A 6 -3.99 4.23 5.06
C LYS A 6 -3.78 5.63 4.46
N GLU A 7 -3.46 6.63 5.29
CA GLU A 7 -3.14 8.00 4.84
C GLU A 7 -1.71 8.15 4.35
N MET A 8 -0.83 7.18 4.65
CA MET A 8 0.55 7.20 4.14
C MET A 8 0.55 7.04 2.63
N THR A 9 1.46 7.75 1.96
CA THR A 9 1.65 7.56 0.52
C THR A 9 2.30 6.22 0.23
N ILE A 10 2.01 5.66 -0.95
CA ILE A 10 2.64 4.42 -1.42
C ILE A 10 4.18 4.55 -1.38
N GLY A 11 4.72 5.71 -1.77
CA GLY A 11 6.16 5.97 -1.72
C GLY A 11 6.74 5.93 -0.30
N GLU A 12 6.04 6.50 0.69
CA GLU A 12 6.44 6.44 2.10
C GLU A 12 6.38 5.01 2.65
N ILE A 13 5.32 4.27 2.33
CA ILE A 13 5.15 2.87 2.73
C ILE A 13 6.32 2.04 2.20
N LEU A 14 6.62 2.13 0.91
CA LEU A 14 7.69 1.33 0.28
C LEU A 14 9.10 1.68 0.78
N ARG A 15 9.34 2.93 1.19
CA ARG A 15 10.61 3.34 1.82
C ARG A 15 10.73 2.82 3.25
N THR A 16 9.61 2.76 3.96
CA THR A 16 9.55 2.32 5.36
C THR A 16 9.57 0.80 5.48
N LYS A 17 8.85 0.12 4.58
CA LYS A 17 8.64 -1.33 4.53
C LYS A 17 8.57 -1.82 3.08
N PRO A 18 9.74 -2.01 2.43
CA PRO A 18 9.78 -2.50 1.05
C PRO A 18 9.18 -3.90 0.89
N GLU A 19 9.09 -4.68 1.97
CA GLU A 19 8.46 -6.01 2.02
C GLU A 19 6.95 -6.01 1.75
N ILE A 20 6.29 -4.84 1.80
CA ILE A 20 4.87 -4.69 1.46
C ILE A 20 4.64 -4.69 -0.06
N ALA A 21 5.67 -4.39 -0.87
CA ALA A 21 5.54 -4.29 -2.32
C ALA A 21 4.87 -5.51 -2.98
N PRO A 22 5.25 -6.77 -2.65
CA PRO A 22 4.61 -7.95 -3.23
C PRO A 22 3.12 -8.07 -2.90
N VAL A 23 2.68 -7.61 -1.73
CA VAL A 23 1.27 -7.65 -1.32
C VAL A 23 0.46 -6.62 -2.10
N LEU A 24 0.96 -5.39 -2.23
CA LEU A 24 0.31 -4.38 -3.07
C LEU A 24 0.25 -4.81 -4.54
N MET A 25 1.31 -5.45 -5.06
CA MET A 25 1.29 -6.00 -6.42
C MET A 25 0.26 -7.12 -6.59
N ASN A 26 0.18 -8.05 -5.63
CA ASN A 26 -0.84 -9.11 -5.65
C ASN A 26 -2.27 -8.57 -5.53
N ALA A 27 -2.47 -7.46 -4.82
CA ALA A 27 -3.75 -6.75 -4.73
C ALA A 27 -4.10 -5.98 -6.03
N GLY A 28 -3.18 -5.91 -7.00
CA GLY A 28 -3.42 -5.30 -8.32
C GLY A 28 -2.69 -3.97 -8.56
N MET A 29 -1.95 -3.44 -7.58
CA MET A 29 -1.14 -2.24 -7.73
C MET A 29 0.18 -2.54 -8.46
N HIS A 30 0.14 -2.86 -9.74
CA HIS A 30 1.37 -3.19 -10.50
C HIS A 30 2.25 -1.96 -10.78
N CYS A 31 1.70 -0.75 -10.63
CA CYS A 31 2.36 0.51 -10.99
C CYS A 31 3.14 1.16 -9.84
N LEU A 32 3.54 0.42 -8.79
CA LEU A 32 4.23 0.98 -7.60
C LEU A 32 5.50 1.80 -7.89
N GLY A 33 6.16 1.55 -9.03
CA GLY A 33 7.34 2.31 -9.47
C GLY A 33 7.01 3.64 -10.18
N CYS A 34 5.76 3.90 -10.51
CA CYS A 34 5.34 5.12 -11.19
C CYS A 34 5.37 6.31 -10.21
N PRO A 35 5.97 7.46 -10.57
CA PRO A 35 5.97 8.64 -9.71
C PRO A 35 4.56 9.10 -9.29
N SER A 36 3.57 8.90 -10.16
CA SER A 36 2.17 9.22 -9.85
C SER A 36 1.64 8.33 -8.74
N ALA A 37 1.79 7.00 -8.88
CA ALA A 37 1.33 6.03 -7.90
C ALA A 37 2.01 6.20 -6.54
N GLN A 38 3.29 6.56 -6.53
CA GLN A 38 4.01 6.80 -5.27
C GLN A 38 3.54 8.05 -4.51
N GLY A 39 2.87 8.99 -5.18
CA GLY A 39 2.30 10.18 -4.58
C GLY A 39 0.88 10.01 -4.04
N GLU A 40 0.20 8.92 -4.38
CA GLU A 40 -1.14 8.60 -3.90
C GLU A 40 -1.08 8.00 -2.50
N SER A 41 -2.06 8.31 -1.65
CA SER A 41 -2.26 7.57 -0.40
C SER A 41 -2.70 6.13 -0.68
N LEU A 42 -2.47 5.23 0.28
CA LEU A 42 -2.93 3.84 0.17
C LEU A 42 -4.46 3.77 0.01
N GLU A 43 -5.20 4.62 0.72
CA GLU A 43 -6.66 4.72 0.60
C GLU A 43 -7.11 5.19 -0.79
N GLU A 44 -6.48 6.23 -1.35
CA GLU A 44 -6.79 6.71 -2.71
C GLU A 44 -6.50 5.64 -3.76
N ALA A 45 -5.33 5.00 -3.67
CA ALA A 45 -4.97 3.92 -4.59
C ALA A 45 -5.95 2.74 -4.51
N ALA A 46 -6.37 2.36 -3.28
CA ALA A 46 -7.39 1.34 -3.09
C ALA A 46 -8.73 1.74 -3.73
N MET A 47 -9.18 2.99 -3.55
CA MET A 47 -10.41 3.49 -4.15
C MET A 47 -10.37 3.48 -5.69
N VAL A 48 -9.29 3.97 -6.31
CA VAL A 48 -9.13 4.03 -7.77
C VAL A 48 -9.17 2.64 -8.40
N HIS A 49 -8.64 1.64 -7.69
CA HIS A 49 -8.59 0.26 -8.14
C HIS A 49 -9.77 -0.60 -7.63
N GLY A 50 -10.74 -0.02 -6.93
CA GLY A 50 -11.93 -0.73 -6.43
C GLY A 50 -11.64 -1.77 -5.34
N MET A 51 -10.58 -1.57 -4.56
CA MET A 51 -10.20 -2.42 -3.44
C MET A 51 -10.85 -1.97 -2.13
N ASP A 52 -11.09 -2.94 -1.24
CA ASP A 52 -11.47 -2.67 0.13
C ASP A 52 -10.22 -2.30 0.94
N ILE A 53 -10.14 -1.05 1.39
CA ILE A 53 -9.01 -0.54 2.16
C ILE A 53 -8.86 -1.24 3.51
N ASP A 54 -9.96 -1.65 4.14
CA ASP A 54 -9.91 -2.33 5.43
C ASP A 54 -9.32 -3.75 5.26
N ALA A 55 -9.71 -4.46 4.20
CA ALA A 55 -9.13 -5.76 3.86
C ALA A 55 -7.63 -5.65 3.54
N LEU A 56 -7.23 -4.64 2.76
CA LEU A 56 -5.82 -4.40 2.42
C LEU A 56 -4.99 -4.08 3.67
N MET A 57 -5.52 -3.27 4.58
CA MET A 57 -4.87 -2.95 5.85
C MET A 57 -4.72 -4.17 6.75
N GLN A 58 -5.69 -5.10 6.73
CA GLN A 58 -5.56 -6.38 7.43
C GLN A 58 -4.41 -7.21 6.87
N GLU A 59 -4.32 -7.38 5.55
CA GLU A 59 -3.21 -8.12 4.93
C GLU A 59 -1.85 -7.50 5.28
N ILE A 60 -1.73 -6.18 5.23
CA ILE A 60 -0.50 -5.46 5.61
C ILE A 60 -0.16 -5.70 7.09
N ALA A 61 -1.14 -5.68 7.99
CA ALA A 61 -0.93 -5.94 9.41
C ALA A 61 -0.50 -7.39 9.70
N GLU A 62 -0.91 -8.36 8.87
CA GLU A 62 -0.48 -9.75 9.00
C GLU A 62 1.00 -9.98 8.61
N LEU A 63 1.54 -9.17 7.69
CA LEU A 63 2.95 -9.21 7.29
C LEU A 63 3.88 -8.59 8.33
N ASP A 64 3.38 -7.68 9.17
CA ASP A 64 4.16 -6.93 10.18
C ASP A 64 4.32 -7.69 11.51
N LYS A 65 3.99 -8.98 11.52
CA LYS A 65 4.13 -9.88 12.69
C LYS A 65 5.56 -10.39 12.88
#